data_AF-A0A8B9MX19-F1
#
_entry.id   AF-A0A8B9MX19-F1
#
_cell.length_a   1.000
_cell.length_b   1.000
_cell.length_c   1.000
_cell.angle_alpha   90.00
_cell.angle_beta   90.00
_cell.angle_gamma   90.00
#
_symmetry.space_group_name_H-M   'P 1'
#
loop_
_entity.id
_entity.type
_entity.pdbx_description
1 polymer ?
#
loop_
_entity_poly.entity_id
_entity_poly.type
_entity_poly.pdbx_seq_one_letter_code
_entity_poly.pdbx_strand_id
1 'polypeptide(L)'
;MARPGHARNRPSLEEDEDEEAEDPLDAMISRTGCAAQHRELQECMAARQDWRHCQTQVRAFGECMARRQRAEELQLKEQGLEQKPRCHDPFNPASVGAPKSHS
;
A
#
# COMPACT_ATOMS: atom_id res chain seq x y z
N MET A 1 -21.08 12.13 -29.44
CA MET A 1 -21.05 12.67 -28.06
C MET A 1 -19.71 12.29 -27.45
N ALA A 2 -18.80 13.25 -27.24
CA ALA A 2 -17.49 12.98 -26.66
C ALA A 2 -17.62 12.71 -25.16
N ARG A 3 -16.97 11.65 -24.66
CA ARG A 3 -16.97 11.29 -23.24
C ARG A 3 -16.10 12.32 -22.48
N PRO A 4 -16.56 12.88 -21.35
CA PRO A 4 -15.75 13.80 -20.55
C PRO A 4 -14.47 13.09 -20.05
N GLY A 5 -13.31 13.63 -20.41
CA GLY A 5 -12.01 13.14 -19.95
C GLY A 5 -11.74 13.60 -18.52
N HIS A 6 -11.34 12.67 -17.65
CA HIS A 6 -10.90 12.98 -16.29
C HIS A 6 -9.50 13.62 -16.36
N ALA A 7 -9.43 14.95 -16.33
CA ALA A 7 -8.18 15.68 -16.18
C ALA A 7 -7.67 15.50 -14.74
N ARG A 8 -6.57 14.76 -14.56
CA ARG A 8 -5.89 14.71 -13.25
C ARG A 8 -5.16 16.03 -13.06
N ASN A 9 -5.69 16.90 -12.21
CA ASN A 9 -4.95 18.02 -11.64
C ASN A 9 -3.77 17.44 -10.85
N ARG A 10 -2.58 17.42 -11.44
CA ARG A 10 -1.35 17.24 -10.68
C ARG A 10 -1.02 18.62 -10.11
N PRO A 11 -1.17 18.87 -8.80
CA PRO A 11 -0.69 20.12 -8.23
C PRO A 11 0.80 20.19 -8.56
N SER A 12 1.20 21.29 -9.20
CA SER A 12 2.60 21.66 -9.35
C SER A 12 3.07 21.99 -7.94
N LEU A 13 3.58 20.99 -7.24
CA LEU A 13 4.28 21.22 -5.99
C LEU A 13 5.47 22.09 -6.35
N GLU A 14 5.47 23.26 -5.75
CA GLU A 14 6.55 24.22 -5.78
C GLU A 14 7.82 23.51 -5.31
N GLU A 15 8.91 23.93 -5.92
CA GLU A 15 10.24 23.36 -5.79
C GLU A 15 10.77 23.72 -4.39
N ASP A 16 10.46 22.91 -3.39
CA ASP A 16 11.07 22.99 -2.05
C ASP A 16 12.38 22.19 -2.07
N GLU A 17 13.47 22.93 -1.89
CA GLU A 17 14.90 22.58 -2.00
C GLU A 17 15.42 21.60 -0.91
N ASP A 18 14.75 20.46 -0.70
CA ASP A 18 15.23 19.34 0.13
C ASP A 18 15.43 18.07 -0.74
N GLU A 19 16.45 18.12 -1.60
CA GLU A 19 16.87 17.06 -2.55
C GLU A 19 17.38 15.75 -1.91
N GLU A 20 17.12 15.52 -0.62
CA GLU A 20 17.42 14.27 0.10
C GLU A 20 16.22 13.73 0.90
N ALA A 21 14.99 14.05 0.50
CA ALA A 21 13.83 13.35 1.04
C ALA A 21 13.86 11.87 0.60
N GLU A 22 14.29 10.97 1.51
CA GLU A 22 14.10 9.53 1.34
C GLU A 22 12.67 9.27 0.90
N ASP A 23 12.50 8.52 -0.20
CA ASP A 23 11.17 8.24 -0.73
C ASP A 23 10.28 7.66 0.39
N PRO A 24 9.05 8.17 0.60
CA PRO A 24 8.20 7.72 1.68
C PRO A 24 8.00 6.19 1.71
N LEU A 25 8.03 5.52 0.55
CA LEU A 25 8.00 4.06 0.46
C LEU A 25 9.29 3.45 0.96
N ASP A 26 10.46 3.97 0.60
CA ASP A 26 11.75 3.46 1.10
C ASP A 26 11.87 3.65 2.62
N ALA A 27 11.45 4.81 3.14
CA ALA A 27 11.38 5.05 4.58
C ALA A 27 10.40 4.10 5.29
N MET A 28 9.29 3.73 4.65
CA MET A 28 8.40 2.70 5.16
C MET A 28 9.09 1.35 5.16
N ILE A 29 9.75 0.95 4.06
CA ILE A 29 10.47 -0.32 3.88
C ILE A 29 11.66 -0.45 4.85
N SER A 30 12.35 0.63 5.18
CA SER A 30 13.45 0.63 6.16
C SER A 30 12.98 0.22 7.56
N ARG A 31 11.78 0.64 7.99
CA ARG A 31 11.19 0.25 9.30
C ARG A 31 10.85 -1.24 9.40
N THR A 32 10.83 -1.92 8.26
CA THR A 32 10.32 -3.28 8.11
C THR A 32 11.37 -4.35 8.23
N GLY A 33 12.63 -3.97 8.03
CA GLY A 33 13.75 -4.89 7.87
C GLY A 33 13.86 -5.54 6.47
N CYS A 34 12.99 -5.22 5.52
CA CYS A 34 13.04 -5.72 4.13
C CYS A 34 13.80 -4.78 3.15
N ALA A 35 14.56 -3.82 3.67
CA ALA A 35 15.28 -2.84 2.86
C ALA A 35 16.39 -3.46 1.98
N ALA A 36 17.02 -4.56 2.42
CA ALA A 36 18.04 -5.23 1.62
C ALA A 36 17.46 -5.79 0.32
N GLN A 37 16.35 -6.53 0.39
CA GLN A 37 15.69 -7.10 -0.79
C GLN A 37 15.10 -6.00 -1.70
N HIS A 38 14.69 -4.87 -1.10
CA HIS A 38 14.25 -3.72 -1.87
C HIS A 38 15.38 -3.10 -2.69
N ARG A 39 16.56 -2.90 -2.08
CA ARG A 39 17.75 -2.38 -2.77
C ARG A 39 18.20 -3.31 -3.88
N GLU A 40 18.25 -4.63 -3.64
CA GLU A 40 18.58 -5.59 -4.70
C GLU A 40 17.60 -5.53 -5.88
N LEU A 41 16.31 -5.34 -5.59
CA LEU A 41 15.29 -5.18 -6.62
C LEU A 41 15.50 -3.86 -7.39
N GLN A 42 15.76 -2.76 -6.69
CA GLN A 42 16.07 -1.47 -7.30
C GLN A 42 17.33 -1.55 -8.17
N GLU A 43 18.39 -2.22 -7.73
CA GLU A 43 19.62 -2.43 -8.50
C GLU A 43 19.35 -3.26 -9.77
N CYS A 44 18.55 -4.33 -9.66
CA CYS A 44 18.16 -5.12 -10.83
C CYS A 44 17.35 -4.29 -11.84
N MET A 45 16.40 -3.48 -11.35
CA MET A 45 15.63 -2.58 -12.19
C MET A 45 16.48 -1.46 -12.78
N ALA A 46 17.46 -0.93 -12.04
CA ALA A 46 18.39 0.08 -12.53
C ALA A 46 19.28 -0.49 -13.65
N ALA A 47 19.73 -1.73 -13.52
CA ALA A 47 20.60 -2.38 -14.51
C ALA A 47 19.85 -2.86 -15.76
N ARG A 48 18.65 -3.45 -15.60
CA ARG A 48 17.93 -4.13 -16.69
C ARG A 48 16.66 -3.42 -17.15
N GLN A 49 16.04 -2.64 -16.26
CA GLN A 49 14.73 -2.01 -16.45
C GLN A 49 13.60 -2.97 -16.88
N ASP A 50 13.80 -4.27 -16.66
CA ASP A 50 12.82 -5.31 -16.99
C ASP A 50 12.55 -6.19 -15.77
N TRP A 51 11.34 -6.02 -15.22
CA TRP A 51 10.88 -6.77 -14.05
C TRP A 51 10.81 -8.28 -14.30
N ARG A 52 10.67 -8.75 -15.55
CA ARG A 52 10.66 -10.18 -15.89
C ARG A 52 11.99 -10.86 -15.59
N HIS A 53 13.09 -10.13 -15.77
CA HIS A 53 14.43 -10.60 -15.45
C HIS A 53 14.77 -10.43 -13.96
N CYS A 54 14.01 -9.60 -13.24
CA CYS A 54 14.16 -9.36 -11.81
C CYS A 54 13.21 -10.19 -10.94
N GLN A 55 12.59 -11.23 -11.50
CA GLN A 55 11.62 -12.07 -10.78
C GLN A 55 12.14 -12.65 -9.47
N THR A 56 13.42 -13.02 -9.42
CA THR A 56 14.03 -13.56 -8.19
C THR A 56 14.05 -12.51 -7.08
N GLN A 57 14.45 -11.27 -7.40
CA GLN A 57 14.49 -10.16 -6.45
C GLN A 57 13.06 -9.75 -6.03
N VAL A 58 12.12 -9.70 -6.98
CA VAL A 58 10.70 -9.43 -6.70
C VAL A 58 10.11 -10.47 -5.74
N ARG A 59 10.40 -11.75 -5.96
CA ARG A 59 9.95 -12.85 -5.09
C ARG A 59 10.54 -12.73 -3.70
N ALA A 60 11.86 -12.52 -3.59
CA ALA A 60 12.53 -12.36 -2.30
C ALA A 60 11.97 -11.19 -1.48
N PHE A 61 11.74 -10.05 -2.14
CA PHE A 61 11.10 -8.89 -1.51
C PHE A 61 9.67 -9.21 -1.06
N GLY A 62 8.87 -9.85 -1.91
CA GLY A 62 7.51 -10.27 -1.60
C GLY A 62 7.44 -11.26 -0.42
N GLU A 63 8.34 -12.22 -0.35
CA GLU A 63 8.43 -13.18 0.75
C GLU A 63 8.77 -12.49 2.07
N CYS A 64 9.70 -11.53 2.07
CA CYS A 64 10.02 -10.73 3.25
C CYS A 64 8.79 -9.97 3.75
N MET A 65 8.08 -9.30 2.84
CA MET A 65 6.87 -8.55 3.17
C MET A 65 5.74 -9.45 3.67
N ALA A 66 5.55 -10.62 3.07
CA ALA A 66 4.54 -11.59 3.50
C ALA A 66 4.83 -12.18 4.88
N ARG A 67 6.12 -12.38 5.24
CA ARG A 67 6.50 -12.80 6.59
C ARG A 67 6.15 -11.73 7.61
N ARG A 68 6.38 -10.45 7.28
CA ARG A 68 6.08 -9.34 8.17
C ARG A 68 4.58 -9.10 8.34
N GLN A 69 3.79 -9.12 7.26
CA GLN A 69 2.33 -9.00 7.36
C GLN A 69 1.74 -10.07 8.29
N ARG A 70 2.25 -11.30 8.22
CA ARG A 70 1.84 -12.38 9.15
C ARG A 70 2.24 -12.07 10.60
N ALA A 71 3.44 -11.55 10.82
CA ALA A 71 3.88 -11.15 12.17
C ALA A 71 3.02 -10.01 12.74
N GLU A 72 2.71 -8.99 11.92
CA GLU A 72 1.83 -7.88 12.28
C GLU A 72 0.40 -8.38 12.60
N GLU A 73 -0.14 -9.31 11.80
CA GLU A 73 -1.45 -9.91 12.05
C GLU A 73 -1.50 -10.69 13.36
N LEU A 74 -0.46 -11.48 13.67
CA LEU A 74 -0.36 -12.19 14.94
C LEU A 74 -0.28 -11.22 16.12
N GLN A 75 0.54 -10.18 16.01
CA GLN A 75 0.65 -9.14 17.05
C GLN A 75 -0.67 -8.41 17.26
N LEU A 76 -1.43 -8.14 16.21
CA LEU A 76 -2.73 -7.47 16.32
C LEU A 76 -3.81 -8.38 16.91
N LYS A 77 -3.77 -9.68 16.60
CA LYS A 77 -4.61 -10.70 17.21
C LYS A 77 -4.32 -10.83 18.71
N GLU A 78 -3.05 -10.79 19.11
CA GLU A 78 -2.66 -10.79 20.53
C GLU A 78 -3.11 -9.51 21.26
N GLN A 79 -3.16 -8.37 20.56
CA GLN A 79 -3.64 -7.09 21.09
C GLN A 79 -5.17 -6.95 21.10
N GLY A 80 -5.93 -7.99 20.71
CA GLY A 80 -7.39 -8.04 20.89
C GLY A 80 -8.19 -7.00 20.12
N LEU A 81 -7.62 -6.39 19.07
CA LEU A 81 -8.34 -5.41 18.24
C LEU A 81 -8.95 -6.13 17.03
N GLU A 82 -10.23 -6.46 17.14
CA GLU A 82 -11.05 -6.93 16.02
C GLU A 82 -10.96 -5.92 14.87
N GLN A 83 -10.26 -6.31 13.80
CA GLN A 83 -10.10 -5.50 12.60
C GLN A 83 -11.46 -5.37 11.92
N LYS A 84 -12.15 -4.26 12.19
CA LYS A 84 -13.32 -3.87 11.39
C LYS A 84 -12.90 -3.67 9.94
N PRO A 85 -13.60 -4.28 8.96
CA PRO A 85 -13.25 -4.11 7.56
C PRO A 85 -13.43 -2.64 7.15
N ARG A 86 -12.36 -2.02 6.64
CA ARG A 86 -12.46 -0.73 5.95
C ARG A 86 -12.88 -0.96 4.50
N CYS A 87 -14.19 -1.01 4.29
CA CYS A 87 -14.87 -0.42 3.13
C CYS A 87 -16.27 0.01 3.61
N HIS A 88 -16.53 1.32 3.73
CA HIS A 88 -17.90 1.79 3.69
C HIS A 88 -18.31 1.74 2.22
N ASP A 89 -19.13 0.75 1.88
CA ASP A 89 -19.72 0.60 0.55
C ASP A 89 -21.01 1.44 0.52
N PRO A 90 -21.06 2.56 -0.21
CA PRO A 90 -22.26 3.39 -0.30
C PRO A 90 -23.43 2.71 -1.04
N PHE A 91 -23.30 1.45 -1.45
CA PHE A 91 -24.29 0.68 -2.18
C PHE A 91 -24.69 -0.64 -1.52
N ASN A 92 -24.38 -0.85 -0.22
CA ASN A 92 -24.88 -2.00 0.53
C ASN A 92 -26.16 -1.64 1.34
N PRO A 93 -27.34 -2.13 0.93
CA PRO A 93 -28.61 -1.80 1.58
C PRO A 93 -28.78 -2.39 2.98
N ALA A 94 -27.88 -3.26 3.47
CA ALA A 94 -27.99 -3.88 4.79
C ALA A 94 -27.67 -2.93 5.96
N SER A 95 -27.26 -1.68 5.70
CA SER A 95 -26.98 -0.67 6.75
C SER A 95 -28.13 0.30 7.02
N VAL A 96 -29.26 0.20 6.31
CA VAL A 96 -30.45 1.02 6.65
C VAL A 96 -31.21 0.32 7.76
N GLY A 97 -30.95 0.73 9.00
CA GLY A 97 -31.71 0.29 10.17
C GLY A 97 -33.20 0.49 9.92
N ALA A 98 -33.96 -0.60 9.94
CA ALA A 98 -35.41 -0.55 9.95
C ALA A 98 -35.88 0.21 11.20
N PRO A 99 -36.70 1.27 11.08
CA PRO A 99 -37.32 1.85 12.27
C PRO A 99 -38.28 0.79 12.85
N LYS A 100 -38.01 0.35 14.07
CA LYS A 100 -38.98 -0.41 14.88
C LYS A 100 -40.18 0.51 15.13
N SER A 101 -41.24 0.32 14.36
CA SER A 101 -42.56 0.84 14.70
C SER A 101 -43.09 0.09 15.91
N HIS A 102 -43.09 0.74 17.08
CA HIS A 102 -43.97 0.38 18.18
C HIS A 102 -45.17 1.33 18.14
N SER A 103 -46.35 0.79 17.81
CA SER A 103 -47.61 1.12 18.46
C SER A 103 -48.68 0.10 18.09
#